data_AF-A0A316P2G2-F1
#
_entry.id   AF-A0A316P2G2-F1
#
_cell.length_a   1.000
_cell.length_b   1.000
_cell.length_c   1.000
_cell.angle_alpha   90.00
_cell.angle_beta   90.00
_cell.angle_gamma   90.00
#
_symmetry.space_group_name_H-M   'P 1'
#
loop_
_entity.id
_entity.type
_entity.pdbx_description
1 polymer ?
#
loop_
_entity_poly.entity_id
_entity_poly.type
_entity_poly.pdbx_seq_one_letter_code
_entity_poly.pdbx_strand_id
1 'polypeptide(L)'
;MKKLIGFILAIVLGMTNPSFCSISYAAEDYSAKAYLLYSNSRLLSAQEKNICDLFPGFTLYKYESLNGGNIVYASYYRLENTKLRLKHVHFSNTGIITYEVTTLPVPLSENILQTLTSKPLEELFDLRDGDAPFPLEKLLDISDLPICGKVVQADVQQYALVLLVEDENGNRKVHLLDVTSDGDYYSLLTTAVLPSGTTLDLFHRTDGEIYFQWENHRYEVGYVHTAANEWLWSWSKIHSELDDFEYSAVFCGVSIYGPWTEGNRDHLRIGTMENTALSNADLSQFPQTESELLASMKRDGWAIIHAQASTHKASLYGLPTDQVEPLGEFYTGTPLQVEEQKADWTKVTVGNHELSGWIKTSDLAFGSKMDQVIPAFPEKMYLVEYEKQQPAYSSRNLEIKENLGEIFHIIGVIKNKLYVLLTESGHIRYVPQEWMWDGNG
;
A
#
# COMPACT_ATOMS: atom_id res chain seq x y z
N MET A 1 -58.86 -8.90 -17.38
CA MET A 1 -59.01 -7.62 -16.66
C MET A 1 -57.58 -7.14 -16.38
N LYS A 2 -57.04 -6.00 -16.89
CA LYS A 2 -57.36 -4.58 -16.56
C LYS A 2 -57.42 -4.40 -15.02
N LYS A 3 -56.67 -3.55 -14.30
CA LYS A 3 -55.83 -2.33 -14.50
C LYS A 3 -54.76 -2.27 -13.33
N LEU A 4 -53.73 -1.40 -13.23
CA LEU A 4 -52.95 -0.53 -14.16
C LEU A 4 -51.86 0.28 -13.38
N ILE A 5 -50.56 0.16 -13.76
CA ILE A 5 -49.43 1.13 -13.59
C ILE A 5 -49.04 1.66 -12.19
N GLY A 6 -47.73 1.57 -11.90
CA GLY A 6 -46.95 2.51 -11.07
C GLY A 6 -45.51 2.55 -11.59
N PHE A 7 -44.92 3.73 -11.82
CA PHE A 7 -43.71 3.92 -12.63
C PHE A 7 -42.46 4.29 -11.78
N ILE A 8 -41.31 3.75 -12.18
CA ILE A 8 -39.92 4.27 -12.05
C ILE A 8 -39.56 5.15 -10.84
N LEU A 9 -38.59 4.68 -10.04
CA LEU A 9 -37.34 5.43 -9.83
C LEU A 9 -36.15 4.48 -9.70
N ALA A 10 -35.24 4.53 -10.67
CA ALA A 10 -33.93 3.88 -10.54
C ALA A 10 -33.03 4.79 -9.73
N ILE A 11 -32.69 4.40 -8.50
CA ILE A 11 -31.58 4.99 -7.77
C ILE A 11 -30.38 4.11 -8.04
N VAL A 12 -29.49 4.58 -8.92
CA VAL A 12 -28.12 4.07 -9.00
C VAL A 12 -27.45 4.49 -7.70
N LEU A 13 -27.49 3.62 -6.70
CA LEU A 13 -26.60 3.72 -5.56
C LEU A 13 -25.21 3.39 -6.09
N GLY A 14 -24.42 4.44 -6.35
CA GLY A 14 -22.99 4.31 -6.52
C GLY A 14 -22.41 3.72 -5.25
N MET A 15 -22.21 2.40 -5.26
CA MET A 15 -21.43 1.73 -4.24
C MET A 15 -20.00 2.20 -4.44
N THR A 16 -19.59 3.20 -3.67
CA THR A 16 -18.19 3.50 -3.43
C THR A 16 -17.58 2.24 -2.83
N ASN A 17 -16.89 1.45 -3.65
CA ASN A 17 -15.97 0.44 -3.13
C ASN A 17 -15.04 1.15 -2.13
N PRO A 18 -14.77 0.56 -0.96
CA PRO A 18 -13.71 1.08 -0.12
C PRO A 18 -12.44 1.08 -0.95
N SER A 19 -11.82 2.26 -1.08
CA SER A 19 -10.57 2.41 -1.84
C SER A 19 -9.57 1.37 -1.37
N PHE A 20 -8.94 0.67 -2.31
CA PHE A 20 -7.84 -0.24 -2.04
C PHE A 20 -6.67 0.55 -1.46
N CYS A 21 -6.64 0.66 -0.14
CA CYS A 21 -5.52 1.21 0.58
C CYS A 21 -4.52 0.07 0.76
N SER A 22 -3.53 0.01 -0.14
CA SER A 22 -2.31 -0.78 0.03
C SER A 22 -1.53 -0.23 1.22
N ILE A 23 -1.91 -0.62 2.43
CA ILE A 23 -1.12 -0.36 3.64
C ILE A 23 0.12 -1.25 3.59
N SER A 24 1.26 -0.68 3.99
CA SER A 24 2.62 -1.26 3.99
C SER A 24 3.36 -1.18 2.63
N TYR A 25 4.56 -0.58 2.51
CA TYR A 25 5.58 -0.25 3.51
C TYR A 25 6.14 1.18 3.40
N ALA A 26 5.88 1.97 4.43
CA ALA A 26 6.80 3.02 4.87
C ALA A 26 6.71 3.14 6.40
N ALA A 27 7.50 2.35 7.11
CA ALA A 27 7.80 2.61 8.52
C ALA A 27 8.76 3.82 8.62
N GLU A 28 8.28 4.99 8.20
CA GLU A 28 8.94 6.24 8.58
C GLU A 28 8.72 6.48 10.08
N ASP A 29 9.81 6.85 10.74
CA ASP A 29 9.93 6.99 12.17
C ASP A 29 9.05 8.16 12.66
N TYR A 30 7.78 7.89 12.99
CA TYR A 30 6.84 8.85 13.58
C TYR A 30 7.20 9.25 15.03
N SER A 31 8.48 9.38 15.34
CA SER A 31 8.98 9.94 16.58
C SER A 31 9.19 11.46 16.49
N ALA A 32 8.64 12.17 17.47
CA ALA A 32 8.97 13.55 17.83
C ALA A 32 8.68 14.68 16.81
N LYS A 33 7.41 14.87 16.42
CA LYS A 33 6.88 16.23 16.14
C LYS A 33 5.57 16.61 16.84
N ALA A 34 5.21 15.89 17.90
CA ALA A 34 4.16 16.30 18.83
C ALA A 34 4.74 17.10 20.01
N TYR A 35 4.89 18.42 19.88
CA TYR A 35 4.82 19.38 21.00
C TYR A 35 4.73 20.84 20.47
N LEU A 36 3.95 21.68 21.17
CA LEU A 36 3.47 23.03 20.79
C LEU A 36 2.26 22.98 19.81
N LEU A 37 1.04 23.43 20.17
CA LEU A 37 0.56 24.08 21.40
C LEU A 37 -0.81 23.57 21.88
N TYR A 38 -0.92 23.40 23.19
CA TYR A 38 -2.21 23.54 23.89
C TYR A 38 -2.57 25.03 24.00
N SER A 39 -3.53 25.51 23.21
CA SER A 39 -4.49 26.54 23.64
C SER A 39 -5.62 26.70 22.61
N ASN A 40 -6.84 26.94 23.11
CA ASN A 40 -8.07 27.20 22.34
C ASN A 40 -8.70 26.00 21.60
N SER A 41 -9.60 25.33 22.32
CA SER A 41 -10.74 24.58 21.78
C SER A 41 -11.74 25.49 21.02
N ARG A 42 -11.28 26.10 19.93
CA ARG A 42 -12.05 26.99 19.02
C ARG A 42 -11.70 26.78 17.54
N LEU A 43 -11.63 25.51 17.12
CA LEU A 43 -11.71 25.11 15.71
C LEU A 43 -12.84 24.09 15.50
N LEU A 44 -13.97 24.33 16.16
CA LEU A 44 -15.25 23.77 15.72
C LEU A 44 -15.69 24.50 14.44
N SER A 45 -15.99 23.72 13.40
CA SER A 45 -16.09 24.13 11.99
C SER A 45 -14.76 24.58 11.37
N ALA A 46 -14.20 23.70 10.53
CA ALA A 46 -13.36 24.07 9.41
C ALA A 46 -14.21 24.91 8.42
N GLN A 47 -14.37 26.19 8.72
CA GLN A 47 -14.80 27.15 7.70
C GLN A 47 -13.63 27.33 6.74
N GLU A 48 -13.88 27.19 5.44
CA GLU A 48 -12.96 27.34 4.30
C GLU A 48 -11.91 28.46 4.51
N LYS A 49 -12.36 29.62 5.02
CA LYS A 49 -11.53 30.78 5.33
C LYS A 49 -10.34 30.51 6.28
N ASN A 50 -10.46 29.57 7.21
CA ASN A 50 -9.35 29.20 8.11
C ASN A 50 -8.33 28.28 7.41
N ILE A 51 -8.73 27.61 6.32
CA ILE A 51 -7.91 26.65 5.57
C ILE A 51 -7.13 27.33 4.44
N CYS A 52 -7.66 28.42 3.87
CA CYS A 52 -6.94 29.24 2.87
C CYS A 52 -5.56 29.72 3.37
N ASP A 53 -5.50 30.20 4.62
CA ASP A 53 -4.31 30.88 5.17
C ASP A 53 -3.31 29.94 5.87
N LEU A 54 -3.54 28.62 5.88
CA LEU A 54 -2.70 27.65 6.62
C LEU A 54 -1.26 27.54 6.11
N PHE A 55 -1.05 27.71 4.81
CA PHE A 55 0.25 27.49 4.16
C PHE A 55 0.74 28.76 3.46
N PRO A 56 1.52 29.61 4.15
CA PRO A 56 2.01 30.87 3.58
C PRO A 56 2.74 30.69 2.24
N GLY A 57 2.30 31.46 1.24
CA GLY A 57 2.83 31.40 -0.12
C GLY A 57 2.21 30.33 -1.01
N PHE A 58 1.26 29.54 -0.52
CA PHE A 58 0.40 28.67 -1.33
C PHE A 58 -1.01 29.28 -1.46
N THR A 59 -1.66 29.07 -2.60
CA THR A 59 -3.04 29.45 -2.89
C THR A 59 -3.93 28.20 -2.85
N LEU A 60 -4.99 28.20 -2.07
CA LEU A 60 -5.99 27.13 -2.04
C LEU A 60 -6.80 27.13 -3.35
N TYR A 61 -6.91 25.99 -4.02
CA TYR A 61 -7.68 25.87 -5.28
C TYR A 61 -8.78 24.80 -5.26
N LYS A 62 -8.64 23.73 -4.47
CA LYS A 62 -9.69 22.73 -4.22
C LYS A 62 -9.87 22.54 -2.73
N TYR A 63 -11.13 22.53 -2.29
CA TYR A 63 -11.54 22.22 -0.93
C TYR A 63 -12.75 21.29 -0.98
N GLU A 64 -12.69 20.17 -0.24
CA GLU A 64 -13.74 19.16 -0.26
C GLU A 64 -13.94 18.55 1.14
N SER A 65 -15.19 18.22 1.47
CA SER A 65 -15.61 17.79 2.81
C SER A 65 -16.46 16.53 2.68
N LEU A 66 -15.84 15.37 2.90
CA LEU A 66 -16.47 14.06 2.74
C LEU A 66 -17.00 13.52 4.07
N ASN A 67 -17.86 12.51 3.99
CA ASN A 67 -18.39 11.76 5.14
C ASN A 67 -19.00 12.66 6.24
N GLY A 68 -19.70 13.72 5.83
CA GLY A 68 -20.32 14.70 6.74
C GLY A 68 -19.32 15.66 7.41
N GLY A 69 -18.15 15.87 6.81
CA GLY A 69 -17.05 16.65 7.38
C GLY A 69 -16.15 15.87 8.31
N ASN A 70 -16.16 14.53 8.22
CA ASN A 70 -15.23 13.70 8.99
C ASN A 70 -13.83 13.64 8.39
N ILE A 71 -13.73 13.82 7.07
CA ILE A 71 -12.48 13.94 6.33
C ILE A 71 -12.60 15.17 5.46
N VAL A 72 -11.60 16.05 5.54
CA VAL A 72 -11.54 17.30 4.78
C VAL A 72 -10.28 17.28 3.94
N TYR A 73 -10.43 17.51 2.64
CA TYR A 73 -9.35 17.55 1.66
C TYR A 73 -9.12 19.00 1.25
N ALA A 74 -7.87 19.45 1.27
CA ALA A 74 -7.47 20.74 0.72
C ALA A 74 -6.30 20.56 -0.23
N SER A 75 -6.39 21.15 -1.42
CA SER A 75 -5.30 21.19 -2.39
C SER A 75 -4.95 22.64 -2.70
N TYR A 76 -3.64 22.89 -2.68
CA TYR A 76 -3.05 24.20 -2.86
C TYR A 76 -2.00 24.16 -3.96
N TYR A 77 -1.74 25.31 -4.58
CA TYR A 77 -0.62 25.48 -5.51
C TYR A 77 0.26 26.66 -5.13
N ARG A 78 1.51 26.64 -5.60
CA ARG A 78 2.45 27.77 -5.54
C ARG A 78 3.13 27.92 -6.89
N LEU A 79 3.27 29.17 -7.34
CA LEU A 79 4.06 29.50 -8.52
C LEU A 79 5.48 29.94 -8.08
N GLU A 80 6.48 29.23 -8.58
CA GLU A 80 7.92 29.41 -8.33
C GLU A 80 8.58 29.79 -9.66
N ASN A 81 8.61 31.08 -10.00
CA ASN A 81 9.03 31.59 -11.31
C ASN A 81 8.24 30.96 -12.48
N THR A 82 8.86 30.05 -13.23
CA THR A 82 8.26 29.31 -14.36
C THR A 82 7.65 27.97 -13.94
N LYS A 83 7.67 27.63 -12.64
CA LYS A 83 7.27 26.31 -12.14
C LYS A 83 6.03 26.36 -11.25
N LEU A 84 5.21 25.32 -11.32
CA LEU A 84 4.06 25.06 -10.46
C LEU A 84 4.44 24.01 -9.42
N ARG A 85 4.09 24.21 -8.15
CA ARG A 85 4.20 23.19 -7.10
C ARG A 85 2.85 22.98 -6.46
N LEU A 86 2.45 21.74 -6.26
CA LEU A 86 1.20 21.39 -5.59
C LEU A 86 1.44 20.94 -4.14
N LYS A 87 0.41 21.08 -3.31
CA LYS A 87 0.35 20.57 -1.93
C LYS A 87 -1.04 20.00 -1.69
N HIS A 88 -1.13 18.79 -1.16
CA HIS A 88 -2.39 18.14 -0.79
C HIS A 88 -2.37 17.83 0.70
N VAL A 89 -3.48 18.09 1.39
CA VAL A 89 -3.59 18.01 2.85
C VAL A 89 -4.93 17.40 3.22
N HIS A 90 -4.91 16.37 4.08
CA HIS A 90 -6.11 15.81 4.69
C HIS A 90 -6.18 16.22 6.16
N PHE A 91 -7.37 16.60 6.61
CA PHE A 91 -7.65 16.90 8.02
C PHE A 91 -8.66 15.90 8.59
N SER A 92 -8.45 15.54 9.85
CA SER A 92 -9.45 14.86 10.67
C SER A 92 -10.67 15.75 10.93
N ASN A 93 -11.73 15.13 11.45
CA ASN A 93 -12.92 15.82 11.98
C ASN A 93 -12.63 16.78 13.16
N THR A 94 -11.43 16.74 13.74
CA THR A 94 -10.93 17.67 14.77
C THR A 94 -10.02 18.77 14.22
N GLY A 95 -9.78 18.81 12.91
CA GLY A 95 -8.91 19.78 12.25
C GLY A 95 -7.41 19.50 12.39
N ILE A 96 -7.03 18.27 12.78
CA ILE A 96 -5.63 17.83 12.83
C ILE A 96 -5.23 17.38 11.43
N ILE A 97 -4.08 17.82 10.93
CA ILE A 97 -3.49 17.30 9.69
C ILE A 97 -3.16 15.82 9.90
N THR A 98 -3.80 14.95 9.13
CA THR A 98 -3.56 13.50 9.13
C THR A 98 -2.70 13.05 7.95
N TYR A 99 -2.58 13.90 6.93
CA TYR A 99 -1.76 13.68 5.75
C TYR A 99 -1.39 15.05 5.16
N GLU A 100 -0.13 15.25 4.81
CA GLU A 100 0.35 16.43 4.09
C GLU A 100 1.45 16.00 3.13
N VAL A 101 1.26 16.26 1.83
CA VAL A 101 2.26 16.03 0.79
C VAL A 101 2.52 17.31 0.01
N THR A 102 3.75 17.49 -0.45
CA THR A 102 4.14 18.60 -1.32
C THR A 102 4.89 18.03 -2.50
N THR A 103 4.39 18.27 -3.71
CA THR A 103 4.90 17.62 -4.91
C THR A 103 6.26 18.18 -5.32
N LEU A 104 6.93 17.48 -6.24
CA LEU A 104 7.95 18.10 -7.07
C LEU A 104 7.39 19.36 -7.76
N PRO A 105 8.25 20.35 -8.08
CA PRO A 105 7.85 21.43 -8.97
C PRO A 105 7.61 20.84 -10.38
N VAL A 106 6.88 21.58 -11.20
CA VAL A 106 6.48 21.21 -12.56
C VAL A 106 6.77 22.39 -13.49
N PRO A 107 7.45 22.23 -14.63
CA PRO A 107 7.72 23.35 -15.53
C PRO A 107 6.45 23.73 -16.28
N LEU A 108 6.10 25.02 -16.32
CA LEU A 108 4.95 25.52 -17.06
C LEU A 108 5.41 26.09 -18.41
N SER A 109 4.70 25.71 -19.48
CA SER A 109 4.93 26.26 -20.81
C SER A 109 4.67 27.77 -20.89
N GLU A 110 5.37 28.45 -21.80
CA GLU A 110 5.29 29.92 -21.94
C GLU A 110 3.85 30.41 -22.16
N ASN A 111 3.02 29.66 -22.89
CA ASN A 111 1.61 30.00 -23.13
C ASN A 111 0.79 30.07 -21.83
N ILE A 112 1.00 29.11 -20.93
CA ILE A 112 0.37 29.08 -19.61
C ILE A 112 0.87 30.23 -18.76
N LEU A 113 2.19 30.46 -18.71
CA LEU A 113 2.79 31.58 -17.97
C LEU A 113 2.25 32.94 -18.46
N GLN A 114 2.13 33.14 -19.77
CA GLN A 114 1.50 34.33 -20.35
C GLN A 114 0.02 34.45 -19.93
N THR A 115 -0.74 33.36 -19.96
CA THR A 115 -2.17 33.41 -19.59
C THR A 115 -2.35 33.70 -18.09
N LEU A 116 -1.48 33.15 -17.23
CA LEU A 116 -1.42 33.40 -15.79
C LEU A 116 -1.15 34.87 -15.41
N THR A 117 -0.67 35.71 -16.33
CA THR A 117 -0.58 37.17 -16.11
C THR A 117 -1.94 37.87 -16.10
N SER A 118 -2.99 37.21 -16.62
CA SER A 118 -4.31 37.82 -16.87
C SER A 118 -5.47 37.10 -16.17
N LYS A 119 -5.27 35.83 -15.79
CA LYS A 119 -6.24 34.96 -15.11
C LYS A 119 -5.53 34.05 -14.11
N PRO A 120 -6.13 33.73 -12.96
CA PRO A 120 -5.53 32.81 -12.01
C PRO A 120 -5.73 31.35 -12.47
N LEU A 121 -5.04 30.39 -11.85
CA LEU A 121 -4.95 29.00 -12.34
C LEU A 121 -6.31 28.26 -12.31
N GLU A 122 -7.17 28.65 -11.38
CA GLU A 122 -8.53 28.14 -11.14
C GLU A 122 -9.56 28.66 -12.16
N GLU A 123 -9.16 29.58 -13.05
CA GLU A 123 -9.92 29.97 -14.24
C GLU A 123 -9.41 29.30 -15.53
N LEU A 124 -8.23 28.68 -15.52
CA LEU A 124 -7.69 27.95 -16.67
C LEU A 124 -8.31 26.56 -16.83
N PHE A 125 -8.69 25.95 -15.71
CA PHE A 125 -9.36 24.65 -15.63
C PHE A 125 -10.52 24.79 -14.67
N ASP A 126 -11.62 24.08 -14.93
CA ASP A 126 -12.71 24.04 -13.94
C ASP A 126 -12.34 23.07 -12.82
N LEU A 127 -11.53 23.55 -11.86
CA LEU A 127 -11.08 22.80 -10.70
C LEU A 127 -12.17 22.59 -9.64
N ARG A 128 -13.41 23.03 -9.95
CA ARG A 128 -14.58 22.98 -9.06
C ARG A 128 -15.62 21.97 -9.51
N ASP A 129 -15.65 21.59 -10.79
CA ASP A 129 -16.42 20.42 -11.24
C ASP A 129 -15.67 19.14 -10.84
N GLY A 130 -16.43 18.20 -10.27
CA GLY A 130 -15.88 17.12 -9.43
C GLY A 130 -14.94 16.17 -10.17
N ASP A 131 -14.04 15.57 -9.38
CA ASP A 131 -13.33 14.31 -9.63
C ASP A 131 -12.41 14.20 -10.87
N ALA A 132 -12.46 15.15 -11.82
CA ALA A 132 -11.58 15.14 -12.99
C ALA A 132 -10.11 15.36 -12.60
N PRO A 133 -9.17 14.49 -13.03
CA PRO A 133 -7.75 14.71 -12.83
C PRO A 133 -7.29 16.04 -13.43
N PHE A 134 -6.41 16.74 -12.70
CA PHE A 134 -5.75 17.95 -13.18
C PHE A 134 -4.95 17.61 -14.45
N PRO A 135 -5.27 18.20 -15.64
CA PRO A 135 -4.70 17.79 -16.92
C PRO A 135 -3.29 18.35 -17.11
N LEU A 136 -2.37 17.88 -16.28
CA LEU A 136 -1.01 18.35 -16.12
C LEU A 136 -0.23 18.29 -17.44
N GLU A 137 -0.53 17.31 -18.30
CA GLU A 137 0.09 17.14 -19.62
C GLU A 137 -0.09 18.35 -20.56
N LYS A 138 -1.12 19.17 -20.34
CA LYS A 138 -1.38 20.40 -21.12
C LYS A 138 -0.63 21.62 -20.58
N LEU A 139 -0.02 21.49 -19.41
CA LEU A 139 0.69 22.55 -18.71
C LEU A 139 2.19 22.49 -18.91
N LEU A 140 2.73 21.27 -19.01
CA LEU A 140 4.17 21.01 -19.08
C LEU A 140 4.87 21.82 -20.16
N ASP A 141 5.93 22.52 -19.78
CA ASP A 141 7.03 22.71 -20.73
C ASP A 141 7.82 21.40 -20.83
N ILE A 142 7.68 20.72 -21.97
CA ILE A 142 8.39 19.46 -22.22
C ILE A 142 9.79 19.67 -22.80
N SER A 143 10.17 20.91 -23.15
CA SER A 143 11.46 21.18 -23.81
C SER A 143 12.67 21.02 -22.87
N ASP A 144 12.47 21.26 -21.57
CA ASP A 144 13.45 21.05 -20.51
C ASP A 144 13.41 19.63 -19.89
N LEU A 145 12.55 18.74 -20.37
CA LEU A 145 12.39 17.39 -19.84
C LEU A 145 13.22 16.37 -20.65
N PRO A 146 13.96 15.45 -20.00
CA PRO A 146 14.80 14.46 -20.66
C PRO A 146 13.98 13.27 -21.23
N ILE A 147 12.99 13.58 -22.07
CA ILE A 147 12.09 12.61 -22.72
C ILE A 147 12.06 12.81 -24.24
N CYS A 148 11.54 11.82 -24.97
CA CYS A 148 11.33 11.91 -26.41
C CYS A 148 9.96 11.32 -26.76
N GLY A 149 9.15 12.07 -27.50
CA GLY A 149 7.77 11.70 -27.83
C GLY A 149 6.76 12.70 -27.25
N LYS A 150 5.49 12.31 -27.27
CA LYS A 150 4.37 13.14 -26.80
C LYS A 150 3.94 12.67 -25.41
N VAL A 151 3.83 13.58 -24.44
CA VAL A 151 3.19 13.28 -23.16
C VAL A 151 1.69 13.07 -23.39
N VAL A 152 1.17 11.92 -22.98
CA VAL A 152 -0.24 11.51 -23.08
C VAL A 152 -0.98 11.79 -21.78
N GLN A 153 -0.34 11.48 -20.65
CA GLN A 153 -0.80 11.74 -19.29
C GLN A 153 0.41 12.08 -18.43
N ALA A 154 0.22 12.94 -17.44
CA ALA A 154 1.24 13.30 -16.48
C ALA A 154 0.65 13.32 -15.07
N ASP A 155 1.45 12.89 -14.10
CA ASP A 155 1.15 12.99 -12.69
C ASP A 155 2.38 13.50 -11.95
N VAL A 156 2.16 14.41 -10.99
CA VAL A 156 3.23 14.96 -10.17
C VAL A 156 3.02 14.51 -8.73
N GLN A 157 4.03 13.82 -8.21
CA GLN A 157 4.07 13.29 -6.86
C GLN A 157 5.23 13.95 -6.08
N GLN A 158 5.42 13.63 -4.82
CA GLN A 158 6.59 14.12 -4.06
C GLN A 158 7.91 13.45 -4.48
N TYR A 159 7.84 12.18 -4.93
CA TYR A 159 9.01 11.37 -5.27
C TYR A 159 9.38 11.40 -6.76
N ALA A 160 8.42 11.70 -7.64
CA ALA A 160 8.63 11.71 -9.09
C ALA A 160 7.59 12.57 -9.83
N LEU A 161 7.98 13.10 -10.98
CA LEU A 161 7.09 13.47 -12.07
C LEU A 161 6.94 12.23 -12.98
N VAL A 162 5.75 11.64 -12.95
CA VAL A 162 5.37 10.43 -13.69
C VAL A 162 4.80 10.84 -15.04
N LEU A 163 5.44 10.47 -16.14
CA LEU A 163 5.03 10.85 -17.48
C LEU A 163 4.75 9.61 -18.34
N LEU A 164 3.51 9.44 -18.77
CA LEU A 164 3.16 8.48 -19.83
C LEU A 164 3.46 9.14 -21.18
N VAL A 165 4.48 8.65 -21.88
CA VAL A 165 4.97 9.20 -23.15
C VAL A 165 4.71 8.21 -24.29
N GLU A 166 4.24 8.72 -25.42
CA GLU A 166 3.95 7.97 -26.64
C GLU A 166 4.92 8.37 -27.76
N ASP A 167 5.55 7.38 -28.40
CA ASP A 167 6.46 7.59 -29.53
C ASP A 167 5.72 7.72 -30.87
N GLU A 168 6.46 8.01 -31.96
CA GLU A 168 5.88 8.15 -33.31
C GLU A 168 5.23 6.87 -33.87
N ASN A 169 5.50 5.71 -33.26
CA ASN A 169 4.91 4.42 -33.62
C ASN A 169 3.67 4.07 -32.76
N GLY A 170 3.33 4.92 -31.78
CA GLY A 170 2.25 4.66 -30.81
C GLY A 170 2.67 3.78 -29.63
N ASN A 171 3.96 3.48 -29.46
CA ASN A 171 4.44 2.75 -28.28
C ASN A 171 4.42 3.67 -27.06
N ARG A 172 3.91 3.17 -25.93
CA ARG A 172 3.87 3.92 -24.67
C ARG A 172 4.93 3.45 -23.68
N LYS A 173 5.47 4.39 -22.90
CA LYS A 173 6.37 4.16 -21.77
C LYS A 173 6.02 5.09 -20.63
N VAL A 174 6.30 4.68 -19.40
CA VAL A 174 6.37 5.61 -18.27
C VAL A 174 7.82 6.04 -18.06
N HIS A 175 8.01 7.35 -17.98
CA HIS A 175 9.25 7.97 -17.51
C HIS A 175 8.99 8.51 -16.10
N LEU A 176 9.85 8.15 -15.16
CA LEU A 176 9.90 8.77 -13.84
C LEU A 176 11.05 9.76 -13.84
N LEU A 177 10.74 11.03 -13.60
CA LEU A 177 11.71 12.11 -13.51
C LEU A 177 11.77 12.65 -12.09
N ASP A 178 12.96 13.03 -11.65
CA ASP A 178 13.19 13.80 -10.43
C ASP A 178 13.95 15.09 -10.79
N VAL A 179 14.08 16.01 -9.83
CA VAL A 179 14.65 17.34 -10.01
C VAL A 179 15.87 17.55 -9.12
N THR A 180 16.95 18.10 -9.68
CA THR A 180 18.15 18.48 -8.92
C THR A 180 17.87 19.70 -8.02
N SER A 181 18.79 19.99 -7.09
CA SER A 181 18.76 21.22 -6.27
C SER A 181 18.72 22.49 -7.11
N ASP A 182 19.30 22.44 -8.30
CA ASP A 182 19.45 23.57 -9.22
C ASP A 182 18.21 23.72 -10.13
N GLY A 183 17.32 22.72 -10.12
CA GLY A 183 16.05 22.72 -10.82
C GLY A 183 16.03 21.93 -12.13
N ASP A 184 17.10 21.25 -12.50
CA ASP A 184 17.17 20.47 -13.73
C ASP A 184 16.52 19.10 -13.54
N TYR A 185 15.72 18.63 -14.51
CA TYR A 185 15.11 17.31 -14.46
C TYR A 185 16.06 16.22 -14.97
N TYR A 186 16.06 15.08 -14.30
CA TYR A 186 16.79 13.89 -14.71
C TYR A 186 15.88 12.66 -14.63
N SER A 187 16.15 11.64 -15.46
CA SER A 187 15.37 10.40 -15.42
C SER A 187 15.86 9.50 -14.30
N LEU A 188 14.96 9.16 -13.37
CA LEU A 188 15.14 8.06 -12.42
C LEU A 188 14.99 6.71 -13.14
N LEU A 189 13.96 6.60 -13.97
CA LEU A 189 13.50 5.34 -14.55
C LEU A 189 12.79 5.60 -15.87
N THR A 190 12.91 4.66 -16.80
CA THR A 190 12.08 4.57 -18.02
C THR A 190 11.68 3.11 -18.18
N THR A 191 10.38 2.82 -18.30
CA THR A 191 9.89 1.44 -18.41
C THR A 191 10.27 0.79 -19.75
N ALA A 192 10.09 -0.53 -19.83
CA ALA A 192 9.86 -1.21 -21.10
C ALA A 192 8.66 -0.60 -21.86
N VAL A 193 8.49 -0.98 -23.13
CA VAL A 193 7.27 -0.62 -23.87
C VAL A 193 6.07 -1.28 -23.18
N LEU A 194 5.09 -0.46 -22.82
CA LEU A 194 3.86 -0.89 -22.15
C LEU A 194 2.89 -1.53 -23.16
N PRO A 195 1.91 -2.33 -22.69
CA PRO A 195 0.83 -2.83 -23.53
C PRO A 195 0.15 -1.75 -24.38
N SER A 196 -0.35 -2.15 -25.55
CA SER A 196 -0.99 -1.22 -26.48
C SER A 196 -2.21 -0.56 -25.84
N GLY A 197 -2.26 0.77 -25.88
CA GLY A 197 -3.35 1.56 -25.31
C GLY A 197 -3.32 1.72 -23.79
N THR A 198 -2.27 1.29 -23.08
CA THR A 198 -2.13 1.53 -21.62
C THR A 198 -2.32 3.01 -21.29
N THR A 199 -3.12 3.27 -20.26
CA THR A 199 -3.31 4.58 -19.61
C THR A 199 -2.95 4.48 -18.14
N LEU A 200 -2.75 5.64 -17.51
CA LEU A 200 -2.65 5.75 -16.05
C LEU A 200 -4.05 5.99 -15.46
N ASP A 201 -4.37 5.31 -14.37
CA ASP A 201 -5.49 5.69 -13.52
C ASP A 201 -5.05 6.82 -12.58
N LEU A 202 -5.30 8.05 -13.02
CA LEU A 202 -4.98 9.26 -12.27
C LEU A 202 -6.01 9.60 -11.18
N PHE A 203 -7.11 8.84 -11.09
CA PHE A 203 -8.24 9.14 -10.22
C PHE A 203 -8.19 8.34 -8.91
N HIS A 204 -7.92 7.04 -8.98
CA HIS A 204 -7.90 6.17 -7.79
C HIS A 204 -6.55 6.08 -7.07
N ARG A 205 -5.44 6.48 -7.73
CA ARG A 205 -4.09 6.48 -7.15
C ARG A 205 -3.90 7.59 -6.11
N THR A 206 -3.04 7.37 -5.12
CA THR A 206 -2.55 8.39 -4.18
C THR A 206 -1.09 8.81 -4.47
N ASP A 207 -0.46 9.59 -3.60
CA ASP A 207 0.97 9.92 -3.75
C ASP A 207 1.83 8.73 -3.32
N GLY A 208 2.84 8.39 -4.13
CA GLY A 208 3.60 7.15 -3.96
C GLY A 208 2.97 5.95 -4.66
N GLU A 209 1.89 6.11 -5.43
CA GLU A 209 1.22 5.03 -6.18
C GLU A 209 1.17 5.31 -7.68
N ILE A 210 1.36 4.29 -8.52
CA ILE A 210 1.18 4.35 -9.98
C ILE A 210 0.31 3.18 -10.43
N TYR A 211 -0.88 3.47 -10.93
CA TYR A 211 -1.85 2.49 -11.40
C TYR A 211 -1.93 2.50 -12.93
N PHE A 212 -1.64 1.35 -13.53
CA PHE A 212 -1.70 1.11 -14.98
C PHE A 212 -2.99 0.37 -15.32
N GLN A 213 -3.63 0.75 -16.43
CA GLN A 213 -4.79 0.03 -16.96
C GLN A 213 -4.73 -0.08 -18.48
N TRP A 214 -5.16 -1.20 -19.06
CA TRP A 214 -5.25 -1.38 -20.51
C TRP A 214 -6.41 -2.29 -20.94
N GLU A 215 -6.64 -2.37 -22.25
CA GLU A 215 -7.73 -3.14 -22.87
C GLU A 215 -9.11 -2.82 -22.24
N ASN A 216 -9.43 -1.53 -22.13
CA ASN A 216 -10.69 -1.01 -21.54
C ASN A 216 -10.94 -1.48 -20.09
N HIS A 217 -9.97 -1.27 -19.19
CA HIS A 217 -10.02 -1.73 -17.78
C HIS A 217 -10.12 -3.25 -17.63
N ARG A 218 -9.69 -4.03 -18.65
CA ARG A 218 -9.61 -5.49 -18.49
C ARG A 218 -8.46 -5.91 -17.60
N TYR A 219 -7.35 -5.17 -17.66
CA TYR A 219 -6.15 -5.43 -16.88
C TYR A 219 -5.73 -4.18 -16.14
N GLU A 220 -5.44 -4.33 -14.86
CA GLU A 220 -4.98 -3.28 -13.96
C GLU A 220 -3.78 -3.78 -13.13
N VAL A 221 -2.77 -2.92 -12.94
CA VAL A 221 -1.58 -3.23 -12.15
C VAL A 221 -1.16 -2.00 -11.35
N GLY A 222 -0.99 -2.17 -10.04
CA GLY A 222 -0.54 -1.14 -9.13
C GLY A 222 0.91 -1.31 -8.68
N TYR A 223 1.64 -0.19 -8.65
CA TYR A 223 2.98 -0.07 -8.07
C TYR A 223 2.98 0.95 -6.94
N VAL A 224 3.77 0.69 -5.91
CA VAL A 224 3.96 1.58 -4.75
C VAL A 224 5.44 1.96 -4.61
N HIS A 225 5.68 3.21 -4.20
CA HIS A 225 6.99 3.71 -3.83
C HIS A 225 7.36 3.26 -2.42
N THR A 226 8.56 2.72 -2.26
CA THR A 226 9.03 2.14 -1.00
C THR A 226 10.06 3.01 -0.31
N ALA A 227 10.26 2.81 0.99
CA ALA A 227 11.32 3.47 1.77
C ALA A 227 12.76 3.19 1.25
N ALA A 228 12.94 2.22 0.36
CA ALA A 228 14.21 1.96 -0.34
C ALA A 228 14.42 2.86 -1.58
N ASN A 229 13.48 3.76 -1.89
CA ASN A 229 13.37 4.52 -3.14
C ASN A 229 13.19 3.64 -4.39
N GLU A 230 12.52 2.49 -4.23
CA GLU A 230 12.16 1.60 -5.33
C GLU A 230 10.64 1.62 -5.56
N TRP A 231 10.25 1.50 -6.84
CA TRP A 231 8.86 1.32 -7.27
C TRP A 231 8.60 -0.17 -7.45
N LEU A 232 7.88 -0.78 -6.50
CA LEU A 232 7.59 -2.21 -6.49
C LEU A 232 6.11 -2.49 -6.77
N TRP A 233 5.84 -3.58 -7.46
CA TRP A 233 4.50 -4.12 -7.66
C TRP A 233 3.81 -4.36 -6.30
N SER A 234 2.58 -3.87 -6.19
CA SER A 234 1.74 -4.01 -5.00
C SER A 234 0.51 -4.89 -5.25
N TRP A 235 -0.14 -4.75 -6.42
CA TRP A 235 -1.33 -5.54 -6.75
C TRP A 235 -1.59 -5.61 -8.26
N SER A 236 -2.38 -6.60 -8.67
CA SER A 236 -2.84 -6.79 -10.04
C SER A 236 -4.28 -7.30 -10.05
N LYS A 237 -5.04 -6.85 -11.06
CA LYS A 237 -6.42 -7.25 -11.28
C LYS A 237 -6.70 -7.51 -12.76
N ILE A 238 -7.40 -8.61 -13.02
CA ILE A 238 -7.77 -9.08 -14.35
C ILE A 238 -9.28 -9.31 -14.35
N HIS A 239 -10.01 -8.41 -15.01
CA HIS A 239 -11.44 -8.49 -15.19
C HIS A 239 -11.81 -9.55 -16.25
N SER A 240 -12.86 -10.33 -15.98
CA SER A 240 -13.41 -11.30 -16.94
C SER A 240 -14.94 -11.33 -16.90
N GLU A 241 -15.57 -11.97 -17.89
CA GLU A 241 -17.05 -12.11 -17.94
C GLU A 241 -17.61 -13.04 -16.85
N LEU A 242 -16.76 -13.84 -16.19
CA LEU A 242 -17.18 -14.83 -15.19
C LEU A 242 -16.89 -14.33 -13.77
N ASP A 243 -15.61 -14.10 -13.45
CA ASP A 243 -15.13 -13.58 -12.17
C ASP A 243 -13.84 -12.77 -12.39
N ASP A 244 -13.61 -11.73 -11.58
CA ASP A 244 -12.35 -10.98 -11.57
C ASP A 244 -11.24 -11.79 -10.87
N PHE A 245 -10.07 -11.95 -11.49
CA PHE A 245 -8.88 -12.50 -10.83
C PHE A 245 -8.01 -11.36 -10.27
N GLU A 246 -7.89 -11.29 -8.95
CA GLU A 246 -7.22 -10.20 -8.24
C GLU A 246 -6.18 -10.78 -7.28
N TYR A 247 -5.00 -10.18 -7.19
CA TYR A 247 -3.96 -10.61 -6.26
C TYR A 247 -3.01 -9.46 -5.86
N SER A 248 -2.51 -9.50 -4.62
CA SER A 248 -1.67 -8.46 -4.02
C SER A 248 -0.46 -9.01 -3.28
N ALA A 249 0.60 -8.22 -3.24
CA ALA A 249 1.81 -8.49 -2.50
C ALA A 249 1.53 -8.48 -0.99
N VAL A 250 2.07 -9.47 -0.28
CA VAL A 250 2.20 -9.46 1.19
C VAL A 250 3.63 -9.88 1.55
N PHE A 251 4.08 -9.57 2.77
CA PHE A 251 5.50 -9.75 3.14
C PHE A 251 6.07 -11.17 2.91
N CYS A 252 5.21 -12.20 2.94
CA CYS A 252 5.58 -13.61 2.76
C CYS A 252 5.07 -14.25 1.45
N GLY A 253 4.55 -13.46 0.50
CA GLY A 253 4.07 -13.97 -0.78
C GLY A 253 2.95 -13.13 -1.37
N VAL A 254 1.86 -13.79 -1.73
CA VAL A 254 0.76 -13.18 -2.49
C VAL A 254 -0.59 -13.60 -1.90
N SER A 255 -1.47 -12.63 -1.66
CA SER A 255 -2.89 -12.87 -1.35
C SER A 255 -3.72 -12.78 -2.62
N ILE A 256 -4.72 -13.64 -2.79
CA ILE A 256 -5.59 -13.72 -3.99
C ILE A 256 -7.03 -13.46 -3.59
N TYR A 257 -7.76 -12.57 -4.28
CA TYR A 257 -9.16 -12.19 -3.99
C TYR A 257 -9.39 -11.44 -2.66
N GLY A 258 -8.40 -10.69 -2.17
CA GLY A 258 -8.56 -9.76 -1.05
C GLY A 258 -7.35 -9.67 -0.11
N PRO A 259 -7.40 -8.77 0.89
CA PRO A 259 -6.33 -8.63 1.88
C PRO A 259 -6.18 -9.91 2.73
N TRP A 260 -4.99 -10.10 3.30
CA TRP A 260 -4.74 -11.15 4.27
C TRP A 260 -5.46 -10.81 5.59
N THR A 261 -6.69 -11.30 5.75
CA THR A 261 -7.54 -11.02 6.91
C THR A 261 -7.33 -12.02 8.04
N GLU A 262 -7.62 -11.59 9.27
CA GLU A 262 -7.50 -12.41 10.47
C GLU A 262 -8.13 -13.80 10.30
N GLY A 263 -7.40 -14.86 10.67
CA GLY A 263 -7.85 -16.25 10.60
C GLY A 263 -7.77 -16.93 9.22
N ASN A 264 -8.06 -16.23 8.11
CA ASN A 264 -8.18 -16.88 6.79
C ASN A 264 -6.87 -16.87 5.96
N ARG A 265 -6.47 -18.05 5.44
CA ARG A 265 -5.35 -18.20 4.50
C ARG A 265 -5.70 -18.96 3.21
N ASP A 266 -6.97 -19.24 2.93
CA ASP A 266 -7.43 -19.88 1.68
C ASP A 266 -6.93 -19.14 0.44
N HIS A 267 -6.63 -17.86 0.61
CA HIS A 267 -6.18 -16.88 -0.36
C HIS A 267 -4.66 -16.64 -0.39
N LEU A 268 -3.91 -17.06 0.64
CA LEU A 268 -2.48 -16.73 0.77
C LEU A 268 -1.56 -17.83 0.22
N ARG A 269 -0.80 -17.51 -0.82
CA ARG A 269 0.28 -18.33 -1.38
C ARG A 269 1.64 -17.82 -0.89
N ILE A 270 2.44 -18.70 -0.29
CA ILE A 270 3.75 -18.34 0.28
C ILE A 270 4.85 -18.44 -0.78
N GLY A 271 5.73 -17.46 -0.85
CA GLY A 271 6.85 -17.44 -1.79
C GLY A 271 7.33 -16.02 -2.08
N THR A 272 8.05 -15.83 -3.19
CA THR A 272 8.48 -14.52 -3.66
C THR A 272 8.23 -14.40 -5.16
N MET A 273 7.62 -13.30 -5.61
CA MET A 273 7.57 -12.98 -7.04
C MET A 273 8.89 -12.33 -7.47
N GLU A 274 9.43 -12.76 -8.62
CA GLU A 274 10.57 -12.11 -9.26
C GLU A 274 10.10 -10.98 -10.19
N ASN A 275 11.00 -10.05 -10.56
CA ASN A 275 10.72 -8.92 -11.47
C ASN A 275 9.59 -7.96 -11.04
N THR A 276 9.37 -7.81 -9.72
CA THR A 276 8.38 -6.89 -9.16
C THR A 276 8.76 -5.41 -9.26
N ALA A 277 10.03 -5.08 -9.49
CA ALA A 277 10.47 -3.69 -9.67
C ALA A 277 10.05 -3.12 -11.03
N LEU A 278 9.45 -1.93 -11.05
CA LEU A 278 8.92 -1.27 -12.26
C LEU A 278 9.97 -1.05 -13.36
N SER A 279 11.25 -0.97 -12.98
CA SER A 279 12.40 -0.84 -13.91
C SER A 279 12.61 -2.06 -14.79
N ASN A 280 12.23 -3.25 -14.30
CA ASN A 280 12.42 -4.54 -14.96
C ASN A 280 11.08 -5.19 -15.37
N ALA A 281 9.96 -4.52 -15.11
CA ALA A 281 8.63 -5.06 -15.33
C ALA A 281 8.22 -5.06 -16.81
N ASP A 282 7.72 -6.20 -17.26
CA ASP A 282 6.91 -6.31 -18.48
C ASP A 282 5.46 -6.56 -18.06
N LEU A 283 4.61 -5.53 -18.15
CA LEU A 283 3.21 -5.62 -17.71
C LEU A 283 2.40 -6.67 -18.51
N SER A 284 2.86 -7.08 -19.69
CA SER A 284 2.22 -8.13 -20.48
C SER A 284 2.47 -9.55 -19.93
N GLN A 285 3.49 -9.72 -19.08
CA GLN A 285 3.89 -11.01 -18.50
C GLN A 285 3.34 -11.22 -17.08
N PHE A 286 2.54 -10.30 -16.56
CA PHE A 286 1.89 -10.50 -15.25
C PHE A 286 0.88 -11.67 -15.32
N PRO A 287 0.88 -12.57 -14.32
CA PRO A 287 -0.06 -13.68 -14.26
C PRO A 287 -1.53 -13.27 -14.43
N GLN A 288 -2.26 -14.00 -15.28
CA GLN A 288 -3.68 -13.77 -15.55
C GLN A 288 -4.58 -14.84 -14.92
N THR A 289 -3.98 -15.88 -14.34
CA THR A 289 -4.64 -16.97 -13.61
C THR A 289 -3.84 -17.39 -12.37
N GLU A 290 -4.50 -18.01 -11.40
CA GLU A 290 -3.82 -18.56 -10.21
C GLU A 290 -2.72 -19.57 -10.59
N SER A 291 -2.93 -20.38 -11.64
CA SER A 291 -1.94 -21.37 -12.06
C SER A 291 -0.67 -20.74 -12.64
N GLU A 292 -0.78 -19.59 -13.32
CA GLU A 292 0.37 -18.83 -13.80
C GLU A 292 1.08 -18.11 -12.65
N LEU A 293 0.30 -17.57 -11.70
CA LEU A 293 0.83 -16.92 -10.50
C LEU A 293 1.68 -17.91 -9.69
N LEU A 294 1.12 -19.08 -9.38
CA LEU A 294 1.84 -20.16 -8.69
C LEU A 294 3.08 -20.64 -9.44
N ALA A 295 3.08 -20.61 -10.77
CA ALA A 295 4.23 -20.98 -11.59
C ALA A 295 5.33 -19.89 -11.64
N SER A 296 4.96 -18.61 -11.51
CA SER A 296 5.89 -17.48 -11.44
C SER A 296 6.52 -17.26 -10.06
N MET A 297 5.91 -17.79 -8.99
CA MET A 297 6.41 -17.63 -7.63
C MET A 297 7.62 -18.51 -7.34
N LYS A 298 8.70 -17.91 -6.84
CA LYS A 298 9.83 -18.62 -6.24
C LYS A 298 9.43 -19.16 -4.87
N ARG A 299 9.27 -20.48 -4.80
CA ARG A 299 8.88 -21.22 -3.58
C ARG A 299 10.10 -21.75 -2.81
N ASP A 300 11.26 -21.83 -3.47
CA ASP A 300 12.53 -22.24 -2.84
C ASP A 300 13.01 -21.16 -1.86
N GLY A 301 13.51 -21.60 -0.70
CA GLY A 301 13.85 -20.70 0.40
C GLY A 301 12.67 -20.38 1.33
N TRP A 302 11.47 -20.92 1.08
CA TRP A 302 10.31 -20.79 1.97
C TRP A 302 9.86 -22.13 2.55
N ALA A 303 9.28 -22.07 3.75
CA ALA A 303 8.62 -23.17 4.43
C ALA A 303 7.37 -22.68 5.19
N ILE A 304 6.50 -23.60 5.57
CA ILE A 304 5.40 -23.36 6.52
C ILE A 304 5.48 -24.38 7.64
N ILE A 305 5.21 -23.99 8.88
CA ILE A 305 5.05 -24.93 9.98
C ILE A 305 3.87 -25.87 9.70
N HIS A 306 4.16 -27.17 9.66
CA HIS A 306 3.19 -28.25 9.54
C HIS A 306 3.42 -29.26 10.66
N ALA A 307 3.07 -28.84 11.88
CA ALA A 307 3.22 -29.66 13.07
C ALA A 307 2.14 -30.74 13.15
N GLN A 308 2.39 -31.75 13.99
CA GLN A 308 1.46 -32.86 14.22
C GLN A 308 0.09 -32.35 14.72
N ALA A 309 -0.99 -32.97 14.23
CA ALA A 309 -2.37 -32.54 14.50
C ALA A 309 -2.79 -32.59 15.99
N SER A 310 -2.02 -33.22 16.88
CA SER A 310 -2.29 -33.23 18.32
C SER A 310 -1.76 -31.99 19.05
N THR A 311 -0.76 -31.29 18.50
CA THR A 311 -0.18 -30.08 19.10
C THR A 311 -0.53 -28.82 18.32
N HIS A 312 -0.71 -28.94 17.00
CA HIS A 312 -0.81 -27.82 16.06
C HIS A 312 0.31 -26.77 16.19
N LYS A 313 1.45 -27.15 16.80
CA LYS A 313 2.58 -26.26 17.12
C LYS A 313 3.91 -26.97 16.97
N ALA A 314 4.92 -26.25 16.48
CA ALA A 314 6.32 -26.65 16.48
C ALA A 314 7.16 -25.70 17.35
N SER A 315 8.19 -26.24 18.00
CA SER A 315 9.08 -25.47 18.87
C SER A 315 10.25 -24.86 18.08
N LEU A 316 10.51 -23.58 18.29
CA LEU A 316 11.67 -22.87 17.73
C LEU A 316 12.80 -22.82 18.76
N TYR A 317 14.00 -23.28 18.40
CA TYR A 317 15.15 -23.38 19.31
C TYR A 317 16.30 -22.46 18.89
N GLY A 318 17.10 -21.97 19.85
CA GLY A 318 18.30 -21.18 19.54
C GLY A 318 19.46 -21.99 18.93
N LEU A 319 19.40 -23.32 19.03
CA LEU A 319 20.39 -24.29 18.54
C LEU A 319 19.64 -25.50 17.95
N PRO A 320 20.25 -26.30 17.06
CA PRO A 320 19.63 -27.50 16.49
C PRO A 320 19.64 -28.66 17.50
N THR A 321 18.91 -28.50 18.60
CA THR A 321 18.74 -29.49 19.67
C THR A 321 17.47 -29.21 20.46
N ASP A 322 16.75 -30.27 20.84
CA ASP A 322 15.57 -30.20 21.72
C ASP A 322 15.93 -30.32 23.22
N GLN A 323 17.21 -30.40 23.54
CA GLN A 323 17.75 -30.50 24.91
C GLN A 323 17.88 -29.14 25.62
N VAL A 324 17.31 -28.08 25.05
CA VAL A 324 17.30 -26.71 25.60
C VAL A 324 15.89 -26.14 25.55
N GLU A 325 15.62 -25.14 26.40
CA GLU A 325 14.36 -24.40 26.39
C GLU A 325 14.13 -23.75 25.00
N PRO A 326 12.96 -23.92 24.37
CA PRO A 326 12.65 -23.24 23.11
C PRO A 326 12.48 -21.73 23.31
N LEU A 327 12.73 -20.97 22.25
CA LEU A 327 12.48 -19.53 22.15
C LEU A 327 10.98 -19.23 22.18
N GLY A 328 10.16 -20.14 21.66
CA GLY A 328 8.70 -20.12 21.63
C GLY A 328 8.14 -21.35 20.90
N GLU A 329 6.82 -21.52 20.96
CA GLU A 329 6.09 -22.51 20.16
C GLU A 329 5.24 -21.79 19.12
N PHE A 330 5.31 -22.20 17.87
CA PHE A 330 4.70 -21.53 16.73
C PHE A 330 3.65 -22.42 16.07
N TYR A 331 2.51 -21.84 15.73
CA TYR A 331 1.35 -22.56 15.22
C TYR A 331 1.57 -23.06 13.79
N THR A 332 0.93 -24.18 13.47
CA THR A 332 0.77 -24.68 12.10
C THR A 332 0.21 -23.57 11.22
N GLY A 333 0.80 -23.36 10.05
CA GLY A 333 0.47 -22.25 9.15
C GLY A 333 1.40 -21.03 9.27
N THR A 334 2.31 -20.96 10.25
CA THR A 334 3.30 -19.87 10.32
C THR A 334 4.25 -19.93 9.10
N PRO A 335 4.37 -18.84 8.30
CA PRO A 335 5.30 -18.78 7.18
C PRO A 335 6.74 -18.52 7.69
N LEU A 336 7.71 -19.13 7.02
CA LEU A 336 9.11 -19.14 7.40
C LEU A 336 10.01 -18.99 6.16
N GLN A 337 11.07 -18.21 6.28
CA GLN A 337 12.17 -18.24 5.33
C GLN A 337 13.23 -19.25 5.81
N VAL A 338 13.85 -19.96 4.89
CA VAL A 338 14.83 -21.01 5.16
C VAL A 338 16.24 -20.48 4.92
N GLU A 339 17.06 -20.46 5.97
CA GLU A 339 18.45 -20.02 5.89
C GLU A 339 19.42 -21.18 5.63
N GLU A 340 19.19 -22.33 6.27
CA GLU A 340 20.12 -23.47 6.27
C GLU A 340 19.40 -24.77 6.65
N GLN A 341 19.89 -25.93 6.19
CA GLN A 341 19.44 -27.24 6.68
C GLN A 341 20.63 -28.07 7.18
N LYS A 342 20.49 -28.68 8.36
CA LYS A 342 21.48 -29.53 9.02
C LYS A 342 20.81 -30.79 9.58
N ALA A 343 20.98 -31.92 8.89
CA ALA A 343 20.34 -33.19 9.24
C ALA A 343 18.82 -33.00 9.46
N ASP A 344 18.31 -33.32 10.66
CA ASP A 344 16.88 -33.25 10.99
C ASP A 344 16.40 -31.84 11.37
N TRP A 345 17.23 -30.80 11.21
CA TRP A 345 16.95 -29.43 11.60
C TRP A 345 17.05 -28.44 10.44
N THR A 346 16.10 -27.51 10.38
CA THR A 346 16.10 -26.37 9.45
C THR A 346 16.26 -25.08 10.24
N LYS A 347 17.23 -24.24 9.87
CA LYS A 347 17.40 -22.88 10.37
C LYS A 347 16.47 -21.95 9.59
N VAL A 348 15.70 -21.15 10.29
CA VAL A 348 14.65 -20.31 9.72
C VAL A 348 14.64 -18.91 10.31
N THR A 349 14.08 -17.97 9.57
CA THR A 349 13.58 -16.67 10.06
C THR A 349 12.06 -16.58 9.99
N VAL A 350 11.48 -15.85 10.95
CA VAL A 350 10.06 -15.50 11.04
C VAL A 350 9.92 -13.99 10.89
N GLY A 351 8.89 -13.54 10.17
CA GLY A 351 8.71 -12.14 9.79
C GLY A 351 9.85 -11.63 8.90
N ASN A 352 10.08 -10.32 8.92
CA ASN A 352 11.16 -9.64 8.19
C ASN A 352 12.54 -9.86 8.83
N HIS A 353 12.94 -11.14 8.97
CA HIS A 353 14.17 -11.60 9.62
C HIS A 353 14.32 -11.22 11.11
N GLU A 354 13.26 -10.80 11.79
CA GLU A 354 13.32 -10.32 13.17
C GLU A 354 13.53 -11.43 14.22
N LEU A 355 13.12 -12.66 13.91
CA LEU A 355 13.28 -13.82 14.80
C LEU A 355 13.87 -15.02 14.05
N SER A 356 15.10 -15.39 14.38
CA SER A 356 15.78 -16.58 13.84
C SER A 356 15.82 -17.74 14.83
N GLY A 357 15.83 -18.98 14.33
CA GLY A 357 16.07 -20.18 15.14
C GLY A 357 16.09 -21.46 14.32
N TRP A 358 16.01 -22.59 15.01
CA TRP A 358 16.00 -23.94 14.44
C TRP A 358 14.68 -24.64 14.75
N ILE A 359 14.06 -25.24 13.73
CA ILE A 359 12.87 -26.10 13.85
C ILE A 359 13.23 -27.49 13.30
N LYS A 360 12.60 -28.54 13.83
CA LYS A 360 12.74 -29.89 13.26
C LYS A 360 12.17 -29.92 11.84
N THR A 361 12.94 -30.39 10.88
CA THR A 361 12.54 -30.45 9.46
C THR A 361 11.30 -31.32 9.23
N SER A 362 10.99 -32.24 10.15
CA SER A 362 9.75 -33.03 10.15
C SER A 362 8.47 -32.21 10.36
N ASP A 363 8.57 -31.05 10.99
CA ASP A 363 7.44 -30.18 11.35
C ASP A 363 7.25 -29.05 10.32
N LEU A 364 7.81 -29.21 9.12
CA LEU A 364 7.82 -28.20 8.05
C LEU A 364 7.28 -28.76 6.73
N ALA A 365 6.44 -27.97 6.06
CA ALA A 365 6.04 -28.16 4.66
C ALA A 365 6.86 -27.24 3.74
N PHE A 366 7.21 -27.74 2.55
CA PHE A 366 8.01 -27.05 1.53
C PHE A 366 7.35 -27.16 0.16
N GLY A 367 7.63 -26.21 -0.74
CA GLY A 367 7.14 -26.22 -2.13
C GLY A 367 5.61 -26.23 -2.22
N SER A 368 5.04 -27.11 -3.02
CA SER A 368 3.57 -27.27 -3.21
C SER A 368 2.85 -27.97 -2.04
N LYS A 369 3.58 -28.50 -1.05
CA LYS A 369 2.95 -28.97 0.19
C LYS A 369 2.51 -27.83 1.09
N MET A 370 3.09 -26.63 0.92
CA MET A 370 2.74 -25.44 1.70
C MET A 370 1.27 -25.04 1.50
N ASP A 371 0.73 -25.19 0.29
CA ASP A 371 -0.67 -24.84 -0.03
C ASP A 371 -1.69 -25.85 0.54
N GLN A 372 -1.23 -26.97 1.10
CA GLN A 372 -2.05 -28.00 1.74
C GLN A 372 -2.10 -27.83 3.28
N VAL A 373 -1.36 -26.85 3.82
CA VAL A 373 -1.30 -26.60 5.27
C VAL A 373 -2.43 -25.69 5.70
N ILE A 374 -3.49 -26.28 6.27
CA ILE A 374 -4.54 -25.55 6.99
C ILE A 374 -3.92 -24.90 8.24
N PRO A 375 -3.99 -23.57 8.43
CA PRO A 375 -3.46 -22.91 9.61
C PRO A 375 -4.21 -23.30 10.88
N ALA A 376 -3.55 -23.14 12.03
CA ALA A 376 -4.12 -23.33 13.35
C ALA A 376 -3.89 -22.12 14.24
N PHE A 377 -3.93 -20.91 13.65
CA PHE A 377 -3.86 -19.66 14.39
C PHE A 377 -5.12 -19.51 15.26
N PRO A 378 -4.99 -19.12 16.54
CA PRO A 378 -6.16 -18.88 17.37
C PRO A 378 -6.81 -17.53 17.01
N GLU A 379 -8.10 -17.55 16.76
CA GLU A 379 -8.94 -16.37 16.63
C GLU A 379 -9.14 -15.75 18.02
N LYS A 380 -8.45 -14.63 18.29
CA LYS A 380 -8.55 -13.90 19.56
C LYS A 380 -8.50 -12.41 19.29
N MET A 381 -9.37 -11.68 19.96
CA MET A 381 -9.42 -10.22 19.92
C MET A 381 -8.77 -9.62 21.16
N TYR A 382 -8.35 -8.36 21.07
CA TYR A 382 -8.03 -7.57 22.26
C TYR A 382 -9.27 -7.45 23.18
N LEU A 383 -9.06 -7.40 24.48
CA LEU A 383 -10.09 -6.93 25.41
C LEU A 383 -10.51 -5.50 25.04
N VAL A 384 -11.78 -5.16 25.27
CA VAL A 384 -12.38 -3.85 24.91
C VAL A 384 -11.58 -2.64 25.41
N GLU A 385 -10.89 -2.77 26.54
CA GLU A 385 -10.02 -1.74 27.11
C GLU A 385 -8.72 -1.48 26.31
N TYR A 386 -8.27 -2.46 25.51
CA TYR A 386 -7.08 -2.41 24.66
C TYR A 386 -7.40 -2.32 23.17
N GLU A 387 -8.58 -2.77 22.74
CA GLU A 387 -9.03 -2.85 21.33
C GLU A 387 -8.74 -1.60 20.52
N LYS A 388 -9.02 -0.40 21.05
CA LYS A 388 -8.78 0.88 20.34
C LYS A 388 -7.30 1.25 20.19
N GLN A 389 -6.41 0.71 21.02
CA GLN A 389 -4.99 1.06 21.07
C GLN A 389 -4.07 -0.05 20.57
N GLN A 390 -4.63 -1.23 20.25
CA GLN A 390 -3.95 -2.48 19.86
C GLN A 390 -2.50 -2.58 20.39
N PRO A 391 -2.32 -2.55 21.72
CA PRO A 391 -1.01 -2.39 22.32
C PRO A 391 -0.18 -3.66 22.20
N ALA A 392 1.04 -3.52 21.68
CA ALA A 392 2.00 -4.61 21.60
C ALA A 392 3.40 -4.14 22.03
N TYR A 393 4.32 -5.10 22.17
CA TYR A 393 5.73 -4.84 22.46
C TYR A 393 6.59 -5.29 21.28
N SER A 394 7.61 -4.50 20.93
CA SER A 394 8.59 -4.85 19.88
C SER A 394 9.52 -6.01 20.27
N SER A 395 9.59 -6.35 21.56
CA SER A 395 10.49 -7.40 22.07
C SER A 395 9.94 -8.11 23.30
N ARG A 396 10.37 -9.37 23.48
CA ARG A 396 9.99 -10.26 24.59
C ARG A 396 10.39 -9.76 26.00
N ASN A 397 11.23 -8.73 26.08
CA ASN A 397 11.65 -8.05 27.30
C ASN A 397 10.69 -6.92 27.74
N LEU A 398 9.67 -6.61 26.91
CA LEU A 398 8.53 -5.75 27.25
C LEU A 398 8.90 -4.29 27.59
N GLU A 399 9.97 -3.79 26.98
CA GLU A 399 10.51 -2.44 27.24
C GLU A 399 9.84 -1.35 26.41
N ILE A 400 9.69 -1.58 25.09
CA ILE A 400 9.11 -0.63 24.15
C ILE A 400 7.69 -1.10 23.82
N LYS A 401 6.71 -0.26 24.17
CA LYS A 401 5.29 -0.47 23.90
C LYS A 401 4.84 0.43 22.76
N GLU A 402 4.15 -0.14 21.80
CA GLU A 402 3.64 0.53 20.60
C GLU A 402 2.16 0.19 20.36
N ASN A 403 1.53 0.91 19.44
CA ASN A 403 0.20 0.61 18.91
C ASN A 403 0.41 0.03 17.51
N LEU A 404 -0.14 -1.15 17.24
CA LEU A 404 -0.01 -1.80 15.94
C LEU A 404 -0.67 -0.98 14.83
N GLY A 405 -1.96 -0.67 14.97
CA GLY A 405 -2.72 0.08 13.96
C GLY A 405 -2.86 -0.64 12.61
N GLU A 406 -2.55 -1.93 12.55
CA GLU A 406 -2.49 -2.78 11.35
C GLU A 406 -3.02 -4.19 11.65
N ILE A 407 -3.32 -4.98 10.61
CA ILE A 407 -3.80 -6.36 10.76
C ILE A 407 -2.68 -7.27 11.29
N PHE A 408 -3.01 -8.23 12.15
CA PHE A 408 -2.05 -9.17 12.72
C PHE A 408 -2.60 -10.59 12.91
N HIS A 409 -1.69 -11.56 13.00
CA HIS A 409 -1.99 -12.97 13.24
C HIS A 409 -1.22 -13.47 14.48
N ILE A 410 -1.91 -14.23 15.34
CA ILE A 410 -1.25 -14.93 16.46
C ILE A 410 -0.56 -16.18 15.92
N ILE A 411 0.74 -16.04 15.62
CA ILE A 411 1.56 -17.11 15.04
C ILE A 411 2.28 -17.97 16.09
N GLY A 412 2.31 -17.57 17.36
CA GLY A 412 2.94 -18.38 18.39
C GLY A 412 2.64 -17.99 19.83
N VAL A 413 3.28 -18.70 20.75
CA VAL A 413 3.23 -18.46 22.20
C VAL A 413 4.62 -18.54 22.82
N ILE A 414 4.88 -17.71 23.82
CA ILE A 414 6.02 -17.87 24.73
C ILE A 414 5.46 -18.28 26.10
N LYS A 415 5.42 -19.60 26.31
CA LYS A 415 4.81 -20.24 27.49
C LYS A 415 3.35 -19.74 27.67
N ASN A 416 2.86 -19.71 28.90
CA ASN A 416 1.54 -19.15 29.25
C ASN A 416 1.68 -17.67 29.64
N LYS A 417 2.38 -16.86 28.82
CA LYS A 417 2.66 -15.44 29.12
C LYS A 417 2.39 -14.51 27.96
N LEU A 418 3.00 -14.78 26.80
CA LEU A 418 2.91 -13.93 25.62
C LEU A 418 2.32 -14.71 24.44
N TYR A 419 1.50 -14.05 23.63
CA TYR A 419 1.33 -14.41 22.23
C TYR A 419 2.44 -13.74 21.41
N VAL A 420 2.87 -14.42 20.34
CA VAL A 420 3.73 -13.86 19.30
C VAL A 420 2.82 -13.51 18.13
N LEU A 421 2.83 -12.24 17.77
CA LEU A 421 2.08 -11.65 16.67
C LEU A 421 2.99 -11.53 15.45
N LEU A 422 2.39 -11.70 14.28
CA LEU A 422 2.96 -11.39 12.97
C LEU A 422 2.01 -10.41 12.30
N THR A 423 2.48 -9.23 11.97
CA THR A 423 1.67 -8.19 11.32
C THR A 423 1.60 -8.39 9.81
N GLU A 424 0.67 -7.70 9.13
CA GLU A 424 0.62 -7.66 7.66
C GLU A 424 1.90 -7.09 7.04
N SER A 425 2.52 -6.11 7.72
CA SER A 425 3.87 -5.62 7.46
C SER A 425 5.01 -6.56 7.88
N GLY A 426 4.74 -7.84 8.18
CA GLY A 426 5.77 -8.85 8.42
C GLY A 426 6.59 -8.65 9.70
N HIS A 427 6.17 -7.74 10.59
CA HIS A 427 6.85 -7.46 11.84
C HIS A 427 6.43 -8.46 12.94
N ILE A 428 7.37 -8.80 13.81
CA ILE A 428 7.15 -9.70 14.95
C ILE A 428 6.92 -8.87 16.21
N ARG A 429 5.76 -9.05 16.84
CA ARG A 429 5.38 -8.33 18.06
C ARG A 429 4.92 -9.28 19.16
N TYR A 430 4.89 -8.79 20.38
CA TYR A 430 4.59 -9.60 21.56
C TYR A 430 3.47 -8.95 22.38
N VAL A 431 2.48 -9.73 22.80
CA VAL A 431 1.36 -9.25 23.60
C VAL A 431 1.09 -10.19 24.79
N PRO A 432 0.87 -9.67 26.01
CA PRO A 432 0.41 -10.48 27.13
C PRO A 432 -0.87 -11.26 26.80
N GLN A 433 -0.89 -12.56 27.13
CA GLN A 433 -2.05 -13.41 26.82
C GLN A 433 -3.32 -12.96 27.55
N GLU A 434 -3.18 -12.30 28.69
CA GLU A 434 -4.24 -11.68 29.49
C GLU A 434 -4.88 -10.44 28.85
N TRP A 435 -4.30 -9.85 27.79
CA TRP A 435 -4.91 -8.73 27.05
C TRP A 435 -5.81 -9.20 25.91
N MET A 436 -5.86 -10.51 25.65
CA MET A 436 -6.57 -11.14 24.55
C MET A 436 -7.63 -12.13 25.05
N TRP A 437 -8.74 -12.25 24.34
CA TRP A 437 -9.85 -13.16 24.67
C TRP A 437 -10.45 -13.78 23.42
N ASP A 438 -11.20 -14.87 23.58
CA ASP A 438 -11.77 -15.68 22.48
C ASP A 438 -12.97 -15.03 21.77
N GLY A 439 -13.33 -13.78 22.14
CA GLY A 439 -14.51 -13.11 21.59
C GLY A 439 -15.84 -13.73 22.05
N ASN A 440 -16.88 -13.51 21.25
CA ASN A 440 -18.25 -13.99 21.52
C ASN A 440 -18.69 -15.16 20.61
N GLY A 441 -17.81 -15.65 19.73
CA GLY A 441 -18.15 -16.50 18.58
C GLY A 441 -18.39 -15.66 17.35
#